data_AF-A0A8T6P9Y1-F1
#
_entry.id   AF-A0A8T6P9Y1-F1
#
_cell.length_a   1.000
_cell.length_b   1.000
_cell.length_c   1.000
_cell.angle_alpha   90.00
_cell.angle_beta   90.00
_cell.angle_gamma   90.00
#
_symmetry.space_group_name_H-M   'P 1'
#
loop_
_entity.id
_entity.type
_entity.pdbx_description
1 polymer ?
#
loop_
_entity_poly.entity_id
_entity_poly.type
_entity_poly.pdbx_seq_one_letter_code
_entity_poly.pdbx_strand_id
1 'polypeptide(L)'
;MPETPIVCNMDALGPDERAQHEQVTAAWQSAIQETVEQPNGYAFRFEADRDLLMCLAEFVSRERLCCPFLRFELVLESDGTALWLRLLGAAEVKAFIQTKLP
;
A
#
# COMPACT_ATOMS: atom_id res chain seq x y z
N MET A 1 9.77 -13.89 19.72
CA MET A 1 8.64 -13.82 18.77
C MET A 1 9.26 -14.01 17.39
N PRO A 2 8.75 -14.90 16.52
CA PRO A 2 9.36 -15.12 15.22
C PRO A 2 9.33 -13.81 14.42
N GLU A 3 10.48 -13.42 13.89
CA GLU A 3 10.65 -12.26 13.03
C GLU A 3 9.93 -12.54 11.71
N THR A 4 8.89 -11.76 11.38
CA THR A 4 8.20 -11.90 10.09
C THR A 4 9.20 -11.52 8.99
N PRO A 5 9.50 -12.41 8.03
CA PRO A 5 10.44 -12.09 6.96
C PRO A 5 9.89 -10.94 6.12
N ILE A 6 10.73 -9.93 5.87
CA ILE A 6 10.40 -8.75 5.06
C ILE A 6 10.57 -9.12 3.59
N VAL A 7 9.62 -9.89 3.07
CA VAL A 7 9.57 -10.32 1.67
C VAL A 7 8.12 -10.41 1.21
N CYS A 8 7.84 -9.89 0.01
CA CYS A 8 6.55 -10.09 -0.63
C CYS A 8 6.40 -11.57 -1.02
N ASN A 9 5.46 -12.25 -0.37
CA ASN A 9 5.09 -13.62 -0.68
C ASN A 9 3.94 -13.64 -1.70
N MET A 10 4.28 -13.52 -2.99
CA MET A 10 3.29 -13.56 -4.09
C MET A 10 2.57 -14.91 -4.22
N ASP A 11 3.10 -15.98 -3.63
CA ASP A 11 2.43 -17.29 -3.60
C ASP A 11 1.28 -17.34 -2.58
N ALA A 12 1.15 -16.33 -1.72
CA ALA A 12 -0.03 -16.13 -0.88
C ALA A 12 -1.28 -15.70 -1.69
N LEU A 13 -1.11 -15.30 -2.95
CA LEU A 13 -2.19 -14.94 -3.87
C LEU A 13 -2.35 -16.05 -4.92
N GLY A 14 -3.59 -16.39 -5.24
CA GLY A 14 -3.91 -17.30 -6.34
C GLY A 14 -3.43 -16.76 -7.70
N PRO A 15 -3.30 -17.61 -8.74
CA PRO A 15 -2.78 -17.20 -10.05
C PRO A 15 -3.55 -16.02 -10.68
N ASP A 16 -4.88 -16.07 -10.65
CA ASP A 16 -5.74 -15.01 -11.18
C ASP A 16 -5.70 -13.75 -10.30
N GLU A 17 -5.46 -13.93 -8.99
CA GLU A 17 -5.36 -12.85 -8.01
C GLU A 17 -4.08 -12.03 -8.15
N ARG A 18 -2.99 -12.64 -8.66
CA ARG A 18 -1.71 -11.97 -8.90
C ARG A 18 -1.81 -10.92 -10.00
N ALA A 19 -2.37 -11.28 -11.15
CA ALA A 19 -2.54 -10.35 -12.27
C ALA A 19 -3.46 -9.17 -11.88
N GLN A 20 -4.53 -9.47 -11.13
CA GLN A 20 -5.41 -8.43 -10.60
C GLN A 20 -4.70 -7.53 -9.59
N HIS A 21 -3.87 -8.10 -8.71
CA HIS A 21 -3.09 -7.34 -7.74
C HIS A 21 -2.09 -6.38 -8.40
N GLU A 22 -1.42 -6.80 -9.48
CA GLU A 22 -0.56 -5.93 -10.30
C GLU A 22 -1.35 -4.78 -10.94
N GLN A 23 -2.53 -5.06 -11.51
CA GLN A 23 -3.39 -4.04 -12.12
C GLN A 23 -3.88 -3.01 -11.08
N VAL A 24 -4.36 -3.48 -9.92
CA VAL A 24 -4.79 -2.61 -8.81
C VAL A 24 -3.62 -1.75 -8.33
N THR A 25 -2.42 -2.33 -8.23
CA THR A 25 -1.22 -1.62 -7.81
C THR A 25 -0.84 -0.51 -8.78
N ALA A 26 -0.82 -0.82 -10.08
CA ALA A 26 -0.55 0.18 -11.12
C ALA A 26 -1.60 1.30 -11.15
N ALA A 27 -2.87 0.95 -10.93
CA ALA A 27 -3.96 1.92 -10.93
C ALA A 27 -3.79 2.98 -9.86
N TRP A 28 -3.58 2.59 -8.59
CA TRP A 28 -3.42 3.58 -7.53
C TRP A 28 -2.07 4.31 -7.62
N GLN A 29 -0.98 3.65 -8.05
CA GLN A 29 0.31 4.32 -8.25
C GLN A 29 0.23 5.46 -9.27
N SER A 30 -0.54 5.28 -10.34
CA SER A 30 -0.76 6.33 -11.34
C SER A 30 -1.56 7.53 -10.83
N ALA A 31 -2.28 7.37 -9.72
CA ALA A 31 -3.13 8.40 -9.12
C ALA A 31 -2.42 9.23 -8.03
N ILE A 32 -1.17 8.90 -7.69
CA ILE A 32 -0.39 9.59 -6.65
C ILE A 32 -0.24 11.07 -7.03
N GLN A 33 -0.70 11.95 -6.14
CA GLN A 33 -0.50 13.40 -6.25
C GLN A 33 0.73 13.88 -5.48
N GLU A 34 1.03 13.21 -4.36
CA GLU A 34 2.16 13.55 -3.49
C GLU A 34 2.67 12.31 -2.78
N THR A 35 4.00 12.20 -2.65
CA THR A 35 4.67 11.18 -1.83
C THR A 35 5.43 11.87 -0.71
N VAL A 36 5.14 11.47 0.53
CA VAL A 36 5.77 12.00 1.74
C VAL A 36 6.51 10.88 2.44
N GLU A 37 7.83 11.04 2.60
CA GLU A 37 8.63 10.14 3.42
C GLU A 37 8.25 10.26 4.89
N GLN A 38 8.07 9.12 5.55
CA GLN A 38 7.88 9.03 6.98
C GLN A 38 9.12 8.37 7.63
N PRO A 39 9.37 8.58 8.93
CA PRO A 39 10.47 7.90 9.63
C PRO A 39 10.36 6.38 9.56
N ASN A 40 9.14 5.86 9.49
CA ASN A 40 8.81 4.44 9.54
C ASN A 40 8.09 3.94 8.26
N GLY A 41 8.20 4.65 7.13
CA GLY A 41 7.54 4.24 5.89
C GLY A 41 7.27 5.41 4.94
N TYR A 42 6.14 5.35 4.24
CA TYR A 42 5.72 6.33 3.25
C TYR A 42 4.23 6.66 3.38
N ALA A 43 3.86 7.89 3.02
CA ALA A 43 2.48 8.32 2.86
C ALA A 43 2.27 8.83 1.44
N PHE A 44 1.20 8.39 0.79
CA PHE A 44 0.82 8.77 -0.55
C PHE A 44 -0.50 9.53 -0.50
N ARG A 45 -0.54 10.71 -1.11
CA ARG A 45 -1.74 11.55 -1.20
C ARG A 45 -2.41 11.32 -2.54
N PHE A 46 -3.74 11.31 -2.49
CA PHE A 46 -4.61 11.24 -3.64
C PHE A 46 -5.73 12.27 -3.53
N GLU A 47 -6.38 12.56 -4.65
CA GLU A 47 -7.70 13.17 -4.61
C GLU A 47 -8.68 12.23 -3.90
N ALA A 48 -9.58 12.78 -3.10
CA ALA A 48 -10.63 11.99 -2.46
C ALA A 48 -11.65 11.55 -3.50
N ASP A 49 -11.40 10.38 -4.08
CA ASP A 49 -12.29 9.72 -5.02
C ASP A 49 -12.79 8.38 -4.45
N ARG A 50 -14.08 8.09 -4.68
CA ARG A 50 -14.72 6.87 -4.15
C ARG A 50 -14.15 5.61 -4.79
N ASP A 51 -13.92 5.62 -6.08
CA ASP A 51 -13.45 4.44 -6.80
C ASP A 51 -11.98 4.17 -6.45
N LEU A 52 -11.19 5.22 -6.25
CA LEU A 52 -9.83 5.12 -5.73
C LEU A 52 -9.79 4.59 -4.30
N LEU A 53 -10.69 5.01 -3.42
CA LEU A 53 -10.80 4.45 -2.06
C LEU A 53 -11.06 2.94 -2.11
N MET A 54 -11.96 2.48 -2.97
CA MET A 54 -12.24 1.05 -3.15
C MET A 54 -11.04 0.31 -3.73
N CYS A 55 -10.34 0.92 -4.70
CA CYS A 55 -9.10 0.39 -5.27
C CYS A 55 -8.00 0.20 -4.19
N LEU A 56 -7.79 1.21 -3.34
CA LEU A 56 -6.84 1.16 -2.24
C LEU A 56 -7.23 0.13 -1.16
N ALA A 57 -8.52 0.01 -0.84
CA ALA A 57 -8.99 -1.00 0.10
C ALA A 57 -8.76 -2.43 -0.42
N GLU A 58 -8.96 -2.64 -1.72
CA GLU A 58 -8.67 -3.91 -2.40
C GLU A 58 -7.17 -4.23 -2.38
N PHE A 59 -6.33 -3.23 -2.68
CA PHE A 59 -4.88 -3.33 -2.57
C PHE A 59 -4.47 -3.77 -1.16
N VAL A 60 -4.90 -3.04 -0.11
CA VAL A 60 -4.58 -3.34 1.30
C VAL A 60 -5.04 -4.75 1.71
N SER A 61 -6.22 -5.18 1.24
CA SER A 61 -6.78 -6.49 1.59
C SER A 61 -5.96 -7.65 1.03
N ARG A 62 -5.29 -7.45 -0.11
CA ARG A 62 -4.37 -8.41 -0.74
C ARG A 62 -2.94 -8.27 -0.24
N GLU A 63 -2.45 -7.05 -0.11
CA GLU A 63 -1.08 -6.75 0.32
C GLU A 63 -0.82 -7.28 1.73
N ARG A 64 -1.82 -7.28 2.63
CA ARG A 64 -1.66 -7.90 3.96
C ARG A 64 -1.43 -9.42 3.93
N LEU A 65 -1.82 -10.10 2.84
CA LEU A 65 -1.61 -11.54 2.67
C LEU A 65 -0.17 -11.83 2.21
N CYS A 66 0.33 -11.06 1.24
CA CYS A 66 1.68 -11.23 0.71
C CYS A 66 2.76 -10.52 1.55
N CYS A 67 2.41 -9.43 2.24
CA CYS A 67 3.30 -8.58 3.04
C CYS A 67 2.72 -8.31 4.45
N PRO A 68 2.61 -9.33 5.31
CA PRO A 68 2.01 -9.20 6.65
C PRO A 68 2.81 -8.36 7.65
N PHE A 69 4.02 -7.92 7.28
CA PHE A 69 4.87 -7.03 8.09
C PHE A 69 4.54 -5.54 7.90
N LEU A 70 3.71 -5.18 6.92
CA LEU A 70 3.27 -3.81 6.69
C LEU A 70 2.10 -3.45 7.61
N ARG A 71 2.14 -2.22 8.13
CA ARG A 71 0.99 -1.54 8.73
C ARG A 71 0.40 -0.59 7.69
N PHE A 72 -0.91 -0.69 7.50
CA PHE A 72 -1.66 0.09 6.52
C PHE A 72 -2.56 1.08 7.25
N GLU A 73 -2.60 2.33 6.76
CA GLU A 73 -3.60 3.31 7.17
C GLU A 73 -4.24 3.92 5.92
N LEU A 74 -5.57 3.92 5.86
CA LEU A 74 -6.35 4.69 4.90
C LEU A 74 -7.02 5.84 5.63
N VAL A 75 -6.69 7.08 5.25
CA VAL A 75 -7.19 8.28 5.92
C VAL A 75 -7.90 9.17 4.92
N LEU A 76 -9.20 9.40 5.15
CA LEU A 76 -9.98 10.43 4.46
C LEU A 76 -9.92 11.71 5.30
N GLU A 77 -9.45 12.80 4.71
CA GLU A 77 -9.43 14.08 5.40
C GLU A 77 -10.85 14.62 5.61
N SER A 78 -11.04 15.34 6.72
CA SER A 78 -12.36 15.86 7.13
C SER A 78 -12.98 16.86 6.14
N ASP A 79 -12.15 17.49 5.30
CA ASP A 79 -12.59 18.38 4.23
C ASP A 79 -13.07 17.63 2.98
N GLY A 80 -12.90 16.31 2.93
CA GLY A 80 -13.32 15.45 1.83
C GLY A 80 -12.51 15.67 0.54
N THR A 81 -11.35 16.30 0.60
CA THR A 81 -10.53 16.62 -0.59
C THR A 81 -9.37 15.66 -0.79
N ALA A 82 -8.92 15.01 0.28
CA ALA A 82 -7.73 14.18 0.27
C ALA A 82 -8.00 12.78 0.84
N LEU A 83 -7.39 11.82 0.16
CA LEU A 83 -7.26 10.45 0.62
C LEU A 83 -5.78 10.14 0.77
N TRP A 84 -5.41 9.50 1.88
CA TRP A 84 -4.04 9.07 2.13
C TRP A 84 -3.97 7.55 2.26
N LEU A 85 -3.01 6.96 1.59
CA LEU A 85 -2.51 5.62 1.91
C LEU A 85 -1.18 5.78 2.65
N ARG A 86 -1.09 5.23 3.86
CA ARG A 86 0.18 5.12 4.60
C ARG A 86 0.61 3.67 4.68
N LEU A 87 1.84 3.43 4.29
CA LEU A 87 2.51 2.14 4.37
C LEU A 87 3.66 2.29 5.36
N LEU A 88 3.51 1.68 6.53
CA LEU A 88 4.38 1.85 7.67
C LEU A 88 4.96 0.50 8.11
N GLY A 89 6.09 0.51 8.81
CA GLY A 89 6.71 -0.68 9.36
C GLY A 89 7.98 -0.38 10.17
N ALA A 90 8.80 -1.39 10.42
CA ALA A 90 10.12 -1.21 11.01
C ALA A 90 11.08 -0.48 10.04
N ALA A 91 12.27 -0.08 10.51
CA ALA A 91 13.22 0.67 9.67
C ALA A 91 13.60 -0.10 8.39
N GLU A 92 13.72 -1.41 8.48
CA GLU A 92 13.99 -2.33 7.38
C GLU A 92 12.85 -2.37 6.36
N VAL A 93 11.62 -2.12 6.81
CA VAL A 93 10.42 -2.07 5.95
C VAL A 93 10.43 -0.82 5.07
N LYS A 94 10.98 0.32 5.55
CA LYS A 94 11.10 1.53 4.72
C LYS A 94 11.98 1.26 3.49
N ALA A 95 13.12 0.59 3.68
CA ALA A 95 14.00 0.21 2.58
C ALA A 95 13.31 -0.76 1.60
N PHE A 96 12.54 -1.73 2.14
CA PHE A 96 11.74 -2.64 1.32
C PHE A 96 10.71 -1.89 0.46
N ILE A 97 9.94 -0.98 1.07
CA ILE A 97 8.93 -0.16 0.39
C ILE A 97 9.56 0.62 -0.77
N GLN A 98 10.72 1.26 -0.54
CA GLN A 98 11.44 2.03 -1.56
C GLN A 98 11.87 1.20 -2.79
N THR A 99 12.09 -0.12 -2.62
CA THR A 99 12.45 -0.99 -3.75
C THR A 99 11.25 -1.50 -4.55
N LYS A 100 10.02 -1.35 -4.02
CA LYS A 100 8.80 -1.95 -4.56
C LYS A 100 7.73 -0.94 -4.98
N LEU A 101 7.82 0.29 -4.49
CA LEU A 101 6.93 1.41 -4.82
C LEU A 101 7.70 2.49 -5.60
N PRO A 102 7.00 3.36 -6.37
CA PRO A 102 7.62 4.39 -7.21
C PRO A 102 8.56 5.34 -6.46
#